data_AF-A0A958J3M9-F1
#
_entry.id   AF-A0A958J3M9-F1
#
_cell.length_a   1.000
_cell.length_b   1.000
_cell.length_c   1.000
_cell.angle_alpha   90.00
_cell.angle_beta   90.00
_cell.angle_gamma   90.00
#
_symmetry.space_group_name_H-M   'P 1'
#
loop_
_entity.id
_entity.type
_entity.pdbx_description
1 polymer ?
#
loop_
_entity_poly.entity_id
_entity_poly.type
_entity_poly.pdbx_seq_one_letter_code
_entity_poly.pdbx_strand_id
1 'polypeptide(L)'
;VEAFGNVVVQGNLIVGGVVFLVITLIQFIVIAKGAERVAEVSARFTLDALPGKQMSIDADVRAGLIDFEEARKKRQALQTESRFYGALDGAMKFVKGDAIAGIVITAINIVGGLLVGLMVHELEIQTAVSRYTILTIGDGLLSQIPSLLNSLAAGMVVTRVSRGDGVPLARELLAQIGQVRSGKILIGVLALLLAFVSELPSLPFVCLSALLLVSAAFSSEHKQDKKPVAPRIFDPKLPAVLTIEIAKNLAEQVVKDKNALVAFEEFRQKVFSRTGIILLAPEIKFASELESSYRILLRGVPVVEKKGIQAVQTIIQEVIRDLEQLVSKHATELVDDLLTRRTLDHFESHASDLVTAAVPTAISVTQLTEILRQLAAEGVSFVNFDLVLQAVAEHGARASNERVLLEEVRIALRRVISAKFTDESGQLEAYFLDPILDIALSQCDQEQLQLDAQDLEPVFLQLEEANEGSGVVVLCSRKARALFKRCIEARQIDLAVLAHEEIVAETKIVNRGVLEITDCGSKEQLVENLAA
;
A
#
# COMPACT_ATOMS: atom_id res chain seq x y z
N VAL A 1 3.14 46.59 2.36
CA VAL A 1 1.85 47.26 2.05
C VAL A 1 1.87 47.82 0.63
N GLU A 2 2.61 48.90 0.36
CA GLU A 2 2.60 49.57 -0.95
C GLU A 2 2.96 48.67 -2.15
N ALA A 3 4.04 47.88 -2.03
CA ALA A 3 4.43 46.93 -3.08
C ALA A 3 3.33 45.88 -3.39
N PHE A 4 2.71 45.29 -2.37
CA PHE A 4 1.61 44.33 -2.55
C PHE A 4 0.36 44.99 -3.16
N GLY A 5 0.05 46.23 -2.76
CA GLY A 5 -1.05 47.00 -3.33
C GLY A 5 -0.84 47.29 -4.81
N ASN A 6 0.38 47.68 -5.20
CA ASN A 6 0.72 48.00 -6.59
C ASN A 6 0.68 46.77 -7.50
N VAL A 7 1.19 45.62 -7.04
CA VAL A 7 1.16 44.34 -7.79
C VAL A 7 -0.25 43.89 -8.14
N VAL A 8 -1.21 44.08 -7.22
CA VAL A 8 -2.61 43.68 -7.45
C VAL A 8 -3.35 44.68 -8.32
N VAL A 9 -2.99 45.95 -8.23
CA VAL A 9 -3.68 47.03 -8.96
C VAL A 9 -3.20 47.17 -10.41
N GLN A 10 -1.93 46.84 -10.72
CA GLN A 10 -1.34 46.89 -12.08
C GLN A 10 -1.75 48.14 -12.91
N GLY A 11 -1.87 49.29 -12.25
CA GLY A 11 -2.28 50.55 -12.88
C GLY A 11 -3.79 50.76 -13.10
N ASN A 12 -4.65 49.79 -12.82
CA ASN A 12 -6.11 49.93 -12.89
C ASN A 12 -6.78 49.64 -11.53
N LEU A 13 -7.16 50.70 -10.82
CA LEU A 13 -7.77 50.63 -9.50
C LEU A 13 -9.06 49.79 -9.46
N ILE A 14 -9.86 49.83 -10.53
CA ILE A 14 -11.13 49.09 -10.61
C ILE A 14 -10.84 47.59 -10.71
N VAL A 15 -9.93 47.20 -11.60
CA VAL A 15 -9.54 45.80 -11.77
C VAL A 15 -8.87 45.26 -10.50
N GLY A 16 -7.94 46.03 -9.93
CA GLY A 16 -7.28 45.65 -8.68
C GLY A 16 -8.24 45.52 -7.49
N GLY A 17 -9.22 46.42 -7.39
CA GLY A 17 -10.28 46.34 -6.38
C GLY A 17 -11.15 45.09 -6.55
N VAL A 18 -11.53 44.73 -7.79
CA VAL A 18 -12.28 43.50 -8.07
C VAL A 18 -11.45 42.25 -7.75
N VAL A 19 -10.19 42.20 -8.18
CA VAL A 19 -9.29 41.07 -7.88
C VAL A 19 -9.08 40.91 -6.38
N PHE A 20 -8.85 42.01 -5.66
CA PHE A 20 -8.75 42.00 -4.20
C PHE A 20 -10.01 41.47 -3.53
N LEU A 21 -11.19 41.94 -3.95
CA LEU A 21 -12.46 41.52 -3.38
C LEU A 21 -12.73 40.04 -3.66
N VAL A 22 -12.43 39.55 -4.87
CA VAL A 22 -12.53 38.13 -5.23
C VAL A 22 -11.58 37.27 -4.40
N ILE A 23 -10.29 37.64 -4.27
CA ILE A 23 -9.32 36.89 -3.46
C ILE A 23 -9.75 36.85 -1.99
N THR A 24 -10.17 37.99 -1.44
CA THR A 24 -10.63 38.11 -0.05
C THR A 24 -11.89 37.27 0.19
N LEU A 25 -12.82 37.26 -0.76
CA LEU A 25 -14.07 36.51 -0.68
C LEU A 25 -13.86 35.00 -0.85
N ILE A 26 -12.96 34.57 -1.74
CA ILE A 26 -12.54 33.16 -1.85
C ILE A 26 -11.85 32.71 -0.55
N GLN A 27 -10.94 33.52 0.00
CA GLN A 27 -10.26 33.24 1.27
C GLN A 27 -11.28 33.05 2.41
N PHE A 28 -12.35 33.84 2.44
CA PHE A 28 -13.41 33.71 3.44
C PHE A 28 -14.36 32.51 3.19
N ILE A 29 -14.88 32.37 1.96
CA ILE A 29 -15.90 31.37 1.65
C ILE A 29 -15.30 29.97 1.53
N VAL A 30 -14.18 29.83 0.85
CA VAL A 30 -13.59 28.51 0.56
C VAL A 30 -12.69 28.07 1.69
N ILE A 31 -11.78 28.94 2.15
CA ILE A 31 -10.75 28.52 3.10
C ILE A 31 -11.29 28.58 4.52
N ALA A 32 -11.86 29.69 5.00
CA ALA A 32 -12.34 29.76 6.38
C ALA A 32 -13.58 28.86 6.63
N LYS A 33 -14.64 28.98 5.81
CA LYS A 33 -15.85 28.14 5.97
C LYS A 33 -15.65 26.68 5.52
N GLY A 34 -14.84 26.43 4.50
CA GLY A 34 -14.53 25.07 4.07
C GLY A 34 -13.68 24.33 5.09
N ALA A 35 -12.63 24.97 5.62
CA ALA A 35 -11.81 24.37 6.68
C ALA A 35 -12.58 24.16 7.98
N GLU A 36 -13.52 25.07 8.35
CA GLU A 36 -14.40 24.89 9.51
C GLU A 36 -15.23 23.62 9.39
N ARG A 37 -15.93 23.42 8.25
CA ARG A 37 -16.73 22.21 8.04
C ARG A 37 -15.89 20.95 7.97
N VAL A 38 -14.74 20.99 7.30
CA VAL A 38 -13.84 19.83 7.21
C VAL A 38 -13.30 19.48 8.60
N ALA A 39 -12.86 20.46 9.39
CA ALA A 39 -12.37 20.23 10.75
C ALA A 39 -13.47 19.73 11.69
N GLU A 40 -14.68 20.31 11.63
CA GLU A 40 -15.83 19.87 12.42
C GLU A 40 -16.20 18.42 12.10
N VAL A 41 -16.31 18.09 10.80
CA VAL A 41 -16.71 16.76 10.33
C VAL A 41 -15.63 15.72 10.62
N SER A 42 -14.35 16.03 10.35
CA SER A 42 -13.24 15.14 10.67
C SER A 42 -13.06 14.94 12.17
N ALA A 43 -13.20 16.00 12.97
CA ALA A 43 -13.16 15.88 14.41
C ALA A 43 -14.32 15.03 14.93
N ARG A 44 -15.55 15.27 14.45
CA ARG A 44 -16.73 14.50 14.84
C ARG A 44 -16.58 13.02 14.50
N PHE A 45 -16.25 12.68 13.26
CA PHE A 45 -16.07 11.27 12.88
C PHE A 45 -14.93 10.59 13.65
N THR A 46 -13.83 11.30 13.92
CA THR A 46 -12.72 10.73 14.67
C THR A 46 -13.06 10.56 16.14
N LEU A 47 -13.74 11.53 16.75
CA LEU A 47 -14.17 11.50 18.15
C LEU A 47 -15.27 10.45 18.37
N ASP A 48 -16.23 10.34 17.45
CA ASP A 48 -17.31 9.34 17.49
C ASP A 48 -16.75 7.91 17.31
N ALA A 49 -15.63 7.76 16.61
CA ALA A 49 -14.93 6.48 16.45
C ALA A 49 -14.04 6.10 17.65
N LEU A 50 -13.79 7.01 18.61
CA LEU A 50 -12.89 6.74 19.75
C LEU A 50 -13.35 5.56 20.61
N PRO A 51 -14.64 5.43 21.00
CA PRO A 51 -15.08 4.28 21.78
C PRO A 51 -14.83 2.97 21.03
N GLY A 52 -15.10 2.93 19.72
CA GLY A 52 -14.86 1.76 18.87
C GLY A 52 -13.37 1.37 18.85
N LYS A 53 -12.48 2.34 18.62
CA LYS A 53 -11.03 2.10 18.64
C LYS A 53 -10.50 1.74 20.03
N GLN A 54 -11.07 2.26 21.12
CA GLN A 54 -10.71 1.84 22.49
C GLN A 54 -11.16 0.41 22.76
N MET A 55 -12.38 0.07 22.37
CA MET A 55 -12.93 -1.28 22.49
C MET A 55 -12.13 -2.30 21.66
N SER A 56 -11.62 -1.91 20.48
CA SER A 56 -10.77 -2.81 19.68
C SER A 56 -9.43 -3.08 20.37
N ILE A 57 -8.80 -2.06 20.99
CA ILE A 57 -7.58 -2.25 21.78
C ILE A 57 -7.85 -3.18 22.97
N ASP A 58 -9.01 -3.02 23.63
CA ASP A 58 -9.39 -3.88 24.76
C ASP A 58 -9.68 -5.32 24.31
N ALA A 59 -10.24 -5.50 23.12
CA ALA A 59 -10.44 -6.80 22.51
C ALA A 59 -9.11 -7.47 22.14
N ASP A 60 -8.16 -6.72 21.56
CA ASP A 60 -6.82 -7.21 21.20
C ASP A 60 -6.03 -7.65 22.44
N VAL A 61 -6.12 -6.91 23.55
CA VAL A 61 -5.50 -7.30 24.84
C VAL A 61 -6.12 -8.58 25.38
N ARG A 62 -7.45 -8.73 25.32
CA ARG A 62 -8.13 -9.95 25.76
C ARG A 62 -7.82 -11.15 24.89
N ALA A 63 -7.62 -10.93 23.59
CA ALA A 63 -7.23 -11.95 22.62
C ALA A 63 -5.74 -12.34 22.70
N GLY A 64 -4.93 -11.63 23.51
CA GLY A 64 -3.50 -11.89 23.65
C GLY A 64 -2.67 -11.48 22.42
N LEU A 65 -3.23 -10.66 21.52
CA LEU A 65 -2.55 -10.19 20.30
C LEU A 65 -1.55 -9.06 20.58
N ILE A 66 -1.76 -8.31 21.67
CA ILE A 66 -0.89 -7.21 22.12
C ILE A 66 -0.66 -7.26 23.63
N ASP A 67 0.51 -6.80 24.07
CA ASP A 67 0.84 -6.73 25.50
C ASP A 67 0.24 -5.47 26.18
N PHE A 68 0.35 -5.39 27.52
CA PHE A 68 -0.15 -4.25 28.30
C PHE A 68 0.61 -2.93 28.06
N GLU A 69 1.91 -2.99 27.77
CA GLU A 69 2.77 -1.83 27.46
C GLU A 69 2.39 -1.23 26.10
N GLU A 70 2.14 -2.09 25.11
CA GLU A 70 1.76 -1.79 23.75
C GLU A 70 0.32 -1.26 23.69
N ALA A 71 -0.60 -1.87 24.44
CA ALA A 71 -1.95 -1.36 24.63
C ALA A 71 -1.96 0.03 25.29
N ARG A 72 -1.10 0.27 26.28
CA ARG A 72 -0.93 1.59 26.91
C ARG A 72 -0.42 2.62 25.90
N LYS A 73 0.56 2.28 25.06
CA LYS A 73 1.06 3.15 23.98
C LYS A 73 -0.03 3.45 22.95
N LYS A 74 -0.79 2.45 22.49
CA LYS A 74 -1.91 2.63 21.56
C LYS A 74 -3.00 3.52 22.14
N ARG A 75 -3.39 3.33 23.40
CA ARG A 75 -4.36 4.20 24.09
C ARG A 75 -3.86 5.63 24.24
N GLN A 76 -2.57 5.82 24.56
CA GLN A 76 -1.97 7.15 24.66
C GLN A 76 -1.92 7.86 23.30
N ALA A 77 -1.62 7.14 22.22
CA ALA A 77 -1.68 7.66 20.87
C ALA A 77 -3.11 8.09 20.50
N LEU A 78 -4.10 7.25 20.82
CA LEU A 78 -5.51 7.53 20.58
C LEU A 78 -6.03 8.73 21.39
N GLN A 79 -5.59 8.87 22.65
CA GLN A 79 -5.90 10.03 23.47
C GLN A 79 -5.27 11.32 22.91
N THR A 80 -4.09 11.20 22.32
CA THR A 80 -3.42 12.33 21.66
C THR A 80 -4.15 12.73 20.37
N GLU A 81 -4.58 11.75 19.57
CA GLU A 81 -5.41 11.94 18.38
C GLU A 81 -6.73 12.65 18.75
N SER A 82 -7.43 12.18 19.79
CA SER A 82 -8.65 12.81 20.31
C SER A 82 -8.45 14.27 20.70
N ARG A 83 -7.39 14.56 21.47
CA ARG A 83 -7.05 15.92 21.90
C ARG A 83 -6.70 16.81 20.71
N PHE A 84 -6.00 16.27 19.71
CA PHE A 84 -5.66 16.99 18.48
C PHE A 84 -6.92 17.43 17.73
N TYR A 85 -7.88 16.54 17.51
CA TYR A 85 -9.10 16.88 16.78
C TYR A 85 -10.03 17.82 17.57
N GLY A 86 -10.11 17.67 18.89
CA GLY A 86 -10.83 18.62 19.75
C GLY A 86 -10.19 20.02 19.77
N ALA A 87 -8.86 20.06 19.79
CA ALA A 87 -8.08 21.30 19.68
C ALA A 87 -8.26 21.98 18.32
N LEU A 88 -8.25 21.20 17.25
CA LEU A 88 -8.39 21.66 15.87
C LEU A 88 -9.76 22.29 15.62
N ASP A 89 -10.85 21.65 16.08
CA ASP A 89 -12.20 22.21 16.02
C ASP A 89 -12.30 23.55 16.78
N GLY A 90 -11.69 23.62 17.97
CA GLY A 90 -11.58 24.85 18.75
C GLY A 90 -10.80 25.95 18.01
N ALA A 91 -9.61 25.63 17.50
CA ALA A 91 -8.74 26.57 16.79
C ALA A 91 -9.41 27.13 15.52
N MET A 92 -10.10 26.28 14.74
CA MET A 92 -10.78 26.72 13.51
C MET A 92 -11.90 27.72 13.77
N LYS A 93 -12.57 27.66 14.93
CA LYS A 93 -13.56 28.67 15.36
C LYS A 93 -12.93 30.05 15.59
N PHE A 94 -11.67 30.11 16.02
CA PHE A 94 -10.93 31.38 16.16
C PHE A 94 -10.48 31.95 14.81
N VAL A 95 -10.08 31.09 13.86
CA VAL A 95 -9.68 31.50 12.50
C VAL A 95 -10.81 32.25 11.77
N LYS A 96 -12.05 31.82 11.98
CA LYS A 96 -13.24 32.51 11.47
C LYS A 96 -13.39 33.92 12.03
N GLY A 97 -13.20 34.09 13.34
CA GLY A 97 -13.26 35.40 14.00
C GLY A 97 -12.18 36.35 13.47
N ASP A 98 -10.99 35.82 13.23
CA ASP A 98 -9.88 36.57 12.66
C ASP A 98 -10.14 37.00 11.20
N ALA A 99 -10.67 36.11 10.36
CA ALA A 99 -11.03 36.44 8.97
C ALA A 99 -12.13 37.53 8.89
N ILE A 100 -13.12 37.49 9.79
CA ILE A 100 -14.16 38.53 9.89
C ILE A 100 -13.54 39.86 10.33
N ALA A 101 -12.65 39.84 11.34
CA ALA A 101 -11.94 41.03 11.79
C ALA A 101 -11.09 41.65 10.66
N GLY A 102 -10.41 40.84 9.85
CA GLY A 102 -9.62 41.31 8.70
C GLY A 102 -10.47 42.06 7.66
N ILE A 103 -11.67 41.56 7.34
CA ILE A 103 -12.60 42.23 6.42
C ILE A 103 -13.11 43.56 7.03
N VAL A 104 -13.46 43.57 8.31
CA VAL A 104 -13.91 44.77 9.02
C VAL A 104 -12.81 45.83 9.09
N ILE A 105 -11.59 45.44 9.45
CA ILE A 105 -10.42 46.34 9.49
C ILE A 105 -10.15 46.92 8.10
N THR A 106 -10.23 46.10 7.04
CA THR A 106 -10.09 46.57 5.65
C THR A 106 -11.15 47.62 5.33
N ALA A 107 -12.42 47.37 5.65
CA ALA A 107 -13.50 48.35 5.40
C ALA A 107 -13.29 49.66 6.17
N ILE A 108 -12.88 49.58 7.44
CA ILE A 108 -12.54 50.75 8.26
C ILE A 108 -11.36 51.51 7.67
N ASN A 109 -10.32 50.82 7.20
CA ASN A 109 -9.13 51.44 6.60
C ASN A 109 -9.46 52.15 5.28
N ILE A 110 -10.35 51.58 4.45
CA ILE A 110 -10.81 52.24 3.22
C ILE A 110 -11.57 53.54 3.57
N VAL A 111 -12.59 53.45 4.44
CA VAL A 111 -13.45 54.59 4.76
C VAL A 111 -12.71 55.66 5.57
N GLY A 112 -12.00 55.25 6.62
CA GLY A 112 -11.24 56.13 7.49
C GLY A 112 -10.06 56.77 6.76
N GLY A 113 -9.32 56.01 5.94
CA GLY A 113 -8.24 56.54 5.12
C GLY A 113 -8.74 57.59 4.13
N LEU A 114 -9.89 57.36 3.49
CA LEU A 114 -10.52 58.32 2.59
C LEU A 114 -10.95 59.59 3.33
N LEU A 115 -11.63 59.46 4.48
CA LEU A 115 -12.06 60.60 5.28
C LEU A 115 -10.88 61.45 5.77
N VAL A 116 -9.81 60.83 6.25
CA VAL A 116 -8.59 61.52 6.69
C VAL A 116 -7.89 62.19 5.48
N GLY A 117 -7.82 61.51 4.34
CA GLY A 117 -7.25 62.06 3.12
C GLY A 117 -7.97 63.32 2.63
N LEU A 118 -9.30 63.31 2.67
CA LEU A 118 -10.15 64.43 2.24
C LEU A 118 -10.20 65.58 3.25
N MET A 119 -10.40 65.26 4.54
CA MET A 119 -10.69 66.27 5.57
C MET A 119 -9.46 66.79 6.31
N VAL A 120 -8.42 65.96 6.47
CA VAL A 120 -7.22 66.33 7.25
C VAL A 120 -6.06 66.71 6.33
N HIS A 121 -5.88 65.98 5.23
CA HIS A 121 -4.79 66.22 4.29
C HIS A 121 -5.18 67.05 3.06
N GLU A 122 -6.43 67.50 2.98
CA GLU A 122 -6.99 68.33 1.89
C GLU A 122 -6.69 67.77 0.48
N LEU A 123 -6.61 66.43 0.35
CA LEU A 123 -6.32 65.80 -0.93
C LEU A 123 -7.53 65.87 -1.85
N GLU A 124 -7.27 66.05 -3.14
CA GLU A 124 -8.30 65.89 -4.18
C GLU A 124 -8.89 64.47 -4.14
N ILE A 125 -10.21 64.37 -4.33
CA ILE A 125 -10.98 63.12 -4.20
C ILE A 125 -10.35 61.97 -4.99
N GLN A 126 -9.95 62.22 -6.24
CA GLN A 126 -9.36 61.18 -7.09
C GLN A 126 -8.02 60.66 -6.54
N THR A 127 -7.18 61.56 -6.01
CA THR A 127 -5.88 61.24 -5.42
C THR A 127 -6.03 60.52 -4.07
N ALA A 128 -6.99 60.95 -3.25
CA ALA A 128 -7.32 60.31 -1.98
C ALA A 128 -7.84 58.87 -2.20
N VAL A 129 -8.77 58.66 -3.13
CA VAL A 129 -9.29 57.34 -3.48
C VAL A 129 -8.17 56.43 -3.95
N SER A 130 -7.35 56.85 -4.93
CA SER A 130 -6.27 56.03 -5.46
C SER A 130 -5.26 55.61 -4.39
N ARG A 131 -4.76 56.58 -3.61
CA ARG A 131 -3.69 56.33 -2.63
C ARG A 131 -4.15 55.45 -1.47
N TYR A 132 -5.28 55.76 -0.85
CA TYR A 132 -5.76 55.01 0.31
C TYR A 132 -6.37 53.66 -0.09
N THR A 133 -6.93 53.50 -1.29
CA THR A 133 -7.38 52.19 -1.78
C THR A 133 -6.19 51.25 -2.06
N ILE A 134 -5.13 51.72 -2.71
CA ILE A 134 -3.92 50.89 -2.95
C ILE A 134 -3.27 50.47 -1.62
N LEU A 135 -3.13 51.40 -0.67
CA LEU A 135 -2.57 51.10 0.64
C LEU A 135 -3.45 50.11 1.42
N THR A 136 -4.76 50.25 1.35
CA THR A 136 -5.68 49.35 2.08
C THR A 136 -5.74 47.96 1.47
N ILE A 137 -5.70 47.84 0.13
CA ILE A 137 -5.57 46.52 -0.55
C ILE A 137 -4.25 45.86 -0.14
N GLY A 138 -3.15 46.62 -0.14
CA GLY A 138 -1.84 46.11 0.27
C GLY A 138 -1.77 45.70 1.75
N ASP A 139 -2.51 46.38 2.63
CA ASP A 139 -2.58 46.07 4.07
C ASP A 139 -3.51 44.88 4.34
N GLY A 140 -4.66 44.82 3.65
CA GLY A 140 -5.61 43.72 3.72
C GLY A 140 -5.03 42.38 3.24
N LEU A 141 -4.07 42.39 2.31
CA LEU A 141 -3.33 41.19 1.91
C LEU A 141 -2.18 40.85 2.87
N LEU A 142 -1.48 41.86 3.40
CA LEU A 142 -0.35 41.65 4.32
C LEU A 142 -0.82 41.14 5.69
N SER A 143 -1.95 41.65 6.19
CA SER A 143 -2.53 41.28 7.49
C SER A 143 -2.98 39.81 7.57
N GLN A 144 -3.14 39.14 6.43
CA GLN A 144 -3.46 37.71 6.36
C GLN A 144 -2.28 36.82 6.75
N ILE A 145 -1.03 37.28 6.60
CA ILE A 145 0.16 36.48 6.93
C ILE A 145 0.27 36.26 8.45
N PRO A 146 0.21 37.29 9.32
CA PRO A 146 0.21 37.11 10.77
C PRO A 146 -0.96 36.25 11.29
N SER A 147 -2.15 36.41 10.70
CA SER A 147 -3.33 35.60 11.01
C SER A 147 -3.08 34.12 10.81
N LEU A 148 -2.57 33.74 9.62
CA LEU A 148 -2.22 32.36 9.30
C LEU A 148 -1.17 31.81 10.27
N LEU A 149 -0.14 32.60 10.58
CA LEU A 149 0.92 32.22 11.50
C LEU A 149 0.41 32.04 12.94
N ASN A 150 -0.48 32.93 13.42
CA ASN A 150 -1.11 32.81 14.74
C ASN A 150 -2.02 31.57 14.83
N SER A 151 -2.77 31.28 13.77
CA SER A 151 -3.59 30.07 13.67
C SER A 151 -2.74 28.80 13.73
N LEU A 152 -1.65 28.74 12.94
CA LEU A 152 -0.70 27.63 12.96
C LEU A 152 -0.04 27.49 14.33
N ALA A 153 0.40 28.59 14.94
CA ALA A 153 1.00 28.59 16.26
C ALA A 153 0.02 28.13 17.35
N ALA A 154 -1.23 28.59 17.32
CA ALA A 154 -2.27 28.12 18.22
C ALA A 154 -2.54 26.62 18.03
N GLY A 155 -2.70 26.15 16.79
CA GLY A 155 -2.84 24.72 16.48
C GLY A 155 -1.64 23.90 16.98
N MET A 156 -0.41 24.40 16.83
CA MET A 156 0.81 23.74 17.32
C MET A 156 0.96 23.76 18.85
N VAL A 157 0.48 24.81 19.52
CA VAL A 157 0.51 24.92 20.99
C VAL A 157 -0.54 24.05 21.65
N VAL A 158 -1.74 23.94 21.06
CA VAL A 158 -2.81 23.09 21.62
C VAL A 158 -2.52 21.60 21.37
N THR A 159 -1.65 21.27 20.40
CA THR A 159 -1.18 19.89 20.15
C THR A 159 0.02 19.48 21.02
N ARG A 160 0.35 20.28 22.04
CA ARG A 160 1.42 20.03 23.01
C ARG A 160 1.01 18.96 24.04
N VAL A 161 0.93 17.71 23.61
CA VAL A 161 0.96 16.53 24.49
C VAL A 161 1.96 15.53 23.93
N SER A 162 3.04 15.34 24.68
CA SER A 162 4.29 14.67 24.34
C SER A 162 4.11 13.24 23.82
N ARG A 163 4.65 12.96 22.63
CA ARG A 163 5.31 11.67 22.36
C ARG A 163 6.53 11.57 23.29
N GLY A 164 6.84 10.38 23.78
CA GLY A 164 7.67 10.08 24.96
C GLY A 164 9.08 10.69 25.09
N ASP A 165 9.55 11.49 24.13
CA ASP A 165 10.91 12.06 24.12
C ASP A 165 10.98 13.54 24.58
N GLY A 166 9.85 14.14 24.98
CA GLY A 166 9.83 15.51 25.53
C GLY A 166 10.18 16.63 24.53
N VAL A 167 10.33 16.30 23.24
CA VAL A 167 10.59 17.27 22.18
C VAL A 167 9.27 17.92 21.72
N PRO A 168 9.16 19.26 21.71
CA PRO A 168 7.97 19.93 21.19
C PRO A 168 7.79 19.64 19.68
N LEU A 169 6.56 19.36 19.25
CA LEU A 169 6.17 19.17 17.83
C LEU A 169 6.68 20.31 16.93
N ALA A 170 6.71 21.54 17.45
CA ALA A 170 7.27 22.69 16.76
C ALA A 170 8.75 22.52 16.37
N ARG A 171 9.55 21.91 17.25
CA ARG A 171 10.96 21.65 16.99
C ARG A 171 11.14 20.53 15.97
N GLU A 172 10.27 19.53 15.97
CA GLU A 172 10.26 18.47 14.94
C GLU A 172 9.85 19.00 13.57
N LEU A 173 8.78 19.80 13.48
CA LEU A 173 8.34 20.41 12.23
C LEU A 173 9.40 21.38 11.68
N LEU A 174 10.01 22.21 12.53
CA LEU A 174 11.13 23.07 12.13
C LEU A 174 12.36 22.26 11.72
N ALA A 175 12.64 21.13 12.38
CA ALA A 175 13.72 20.23 11.98
C ALA A 175 13.43 19.56 10.63
N GLN A 176 12.20 19.14 10.37
CA GLN A 176 11.79 18.53 9.10
C GLN A 176 11.84 19.54 7.94
N ILE A 177 11.29 20.74 8.11
CA ILE A 177 11.41 21.85 7.14
C ILE A 177 12.89 22.18 6.89
N GLY A 178 13.72 22.10 7.95
CA GLY A 178 15.16 22.30 7.91
C GLY A 178 15.98 21.12 7.36
N GLN A 179 15.41 19.95 7.11
CA GLN A 179 16.15 18.75 6.66
C GLN A 179 16.00 18.47 5.17
N VAL A 180 14.90 18.91 4.53
CA VAL A 180 14.67 18.66 3.10
C VAL A 180 15.46 19.64 2.24
N ARG A 181 16.66 19.21 1.81
CA ARG A 181 17.56 20.00 0.95
C ARG A 181 16.87 20.49 -0.32
N SER A 182 16.13 19.61 -0.99
CA SER A 182 15.40 19.92 -2.23
C SER A 182 14.34 21.01 -2.03
N GLY A 183 13.66 21.02 -0.87
CA GLY A 183 12.68 22.04 -0.51
C GLY A 183 13.33 23.41 -0.32
N LYS A 184 14.47 23.48 0.36
CA LYS A 184 15.22 24.73 0.54
C LYS A 184 15.72 25.30 -0.78
N ILE A 185 16.21 24.44 -1.69
CA ILE A 185 16.68 24.85 -3.01
C ILE A 185 15.51 25.40 -3.83
N LEU A 186 14.38 24.69 -3.87
CA LEU A 186 13.20 25.12 -4.62
C LEU A 186 12.69 26.48 -4.12
N ILE A 187 12.49 26.64 -2.81
CA ILE A 187 12.01 27.89 -2.22
C ILE A 187 13.05 29.01 -2.38
N GLY A 188 14.33 28.69 -2.24
CA GLY A 188 15.43 29.65 -2.42
C GLY A 188 15.55 30.17 -3.86
N VAL A 189 15.40 29.29 -4.86
CA VAL A 189 15.39 29.67 -6.28
C VAL A 189 14.14 30.47 -6.61
N LEU A 190 12.97 30.06 -6.11
CA LEU A 190 11.73 30.81 -6.31
C LEU A 190 11.82 32.21 -5.70
N ALA A 191 12.34 32.34 -4.47
CA ALA A 191 12.58 33.64 -3.85
C ALA A 191 13.56 34.49 -4.67
N LEU A 192 14.60 33.90 -5.27
CA LEU A 192 15.52 34.60 -6.15
C LEU A 192 14.79 35.14 -7.39
N LEU A 193 13.96 34.32 -8.04
CA LEU A 193 13.17 34.72 -9.20
C LEU A 193 12.20 35.86 -8.86
N LEU A 194 11.56 35.79 -7.69
CA LEU A 194 10.67 36.85 -7.19
C LEU A 194 11.42 38.15 -6.88
N ALA A 195 12.70 38.10 -6.50
CA ALA A 195 13.51 39.30 -6.31
C ALA A 195 13.76 40.08 -7.61
N PHE A 196 13.67 39.41 -8.77
CA PHE A 196 13.78 40.04 -10.08
C PHE A 196 12.44 40.60 -10.60
N VAL A 197 11.33 40.35 -9.89
CA VAL A 197 10.04 40.94 -10.22
C VAL A 197 10.04 42.39 -9.73
N SER A 198 10.02 43.33 -10.69
CA SER A 198 10.26 44.78 -10.52
C SER A 198 9.36 45.47 -9.50
N GLU A 199 8.19 44.90 -9.20
CA GLU A 199 7.16 45.50 -8.35
C GLU A 199 7.26 45.05 -6.88
N LEU A 200 8.14 44.09 -6.57
CA LEU A 200 8.34 43.56 -5.22
C LEU A 200 9.62 44.11 -4.57
N PRO A 201 9.68 44.22 -3.23
CA PRO A 201 10.90 44.63 -2.53
C PRO A 201 11.98 43.55 -2.72
N SER A 202 12.96 43.80 -3.57
CA SER A 202 13.97 42.80 -3.94
C SER A 202 14.85 42.39 -2.77
N LEU A 203 15.17 43.31 -1.85
CA LEU A 203 16.12 43.08 -0.76
C LEU A 203 15.67 41.95 0.21
N PRO A 204 14.43 41.90 0.73
CA PRO A 204 13.93 40.76 1.51
C PRO A 204 14.03 39.41 0.79
N PHE A 205 13.70 39.37 -0.51
CA PHE A 205 13.71 38.13 -1.29
C PHE A 205 15.14 37.65 -1.60
N VAL A 206 16.07 38.56 -1.89
CA VAL A 206 17.50 38.24 -2.03
C VAL A 206 18.07 37.70 -0.72
N CYS A 207 17.77 38.35 0.41
CA CYS A 207 18.21 37.87 1.73
C CYS A 207 17.67 36.48 2.06
N LEU A 208 16.37 36.25 1.81
CA LEU A 208 15.74 34.95 2.04
C LEU A 208 16.32 33.87 1.11
N SER A 209 16.50 34.19 -0.17
CA SER A 209 17.11 33.30 -1.15
C SER A 209 18.54 32.92 -0.74
N ALA A 210 19.37 33.89 -0.40
CA ALA A 210 20.73 33.66 0.06
C ALA A 210 20.76 32.78 1.31
N LEU A 211 19.90 33.06 2.30
CA LEU A 211 19.82 32.28 3.53
C LEU A 211 19.42 30.81 3.27
N LEU A 212 18.43 30.57 2.41
CA LEU A 212 17.95 29.22 2.10
C LEU A 212 18.92 28.43 1.22
N LEU A 213 19.52 29.06 0.21
CA LEU A 213 20.50 28.42 -0.69
C LEU A 213 21.82 28.12 0.04
N VAL A 214 22.30 29.05 0.88
CA VAL A 214 23.48 28.81 1.73
C VAL A 214 23.19 27.73 2.76
N SER A 215 22.01 27.76 3.41
CA SER A 215 21.58 26.68 4.31
C SER A 215 21.50 25.33 3.58
N ALA A 216 21.05 25.29 2.32
CA ALA A 216 20.99 24.07 1.51
C ALA A 216 22.37 23.59 1.03
N ALA A 217 23.34 24.48 0.86
CA ALA A 217 24.71 24.16 0.52
C ALA A 217 25.45 23.52 1.71
N PHE A 218 25.19 23.99 2.94
CA PHE A 218 25.72 23.42 4.17
C PHE A 218 24.92 22.22 4.70
N SER A 219 23.68 22.06 4.25
CA SER A 219 22.86 20.89 4.55
C SER A 219 23.33 19.75 3.64
N SER A 220 24.33 18.99 4.11
CA SER A 220 24.67 17.69 3.52
C SER A 220 23.38 16.90 3.34
N GLU A 221 23.18 16.27 2.17
CA GLU A 221 22.25 15.17 2.06
C GLU A 221 22.65 14.16 3.12
N HIS A 222 21.97 14.18 4.26
CA HIS A 222 21.74 12.95 4.96
C HIS A 222 20.82 12.17 4.02
N LYS A 223 21.42 11.47 3.04
CA LYS A 223 21.05 10.05 2.90
C LYS A 223 20.96 9.58 4.34
N GLN A 224 19.81 9.06 4.74
CA GLN A 224 19.73 8.33 6.00
C GLN A 224 20.69 7.13 5.85
N ASP A 225 21.99 7.39 6.00
CA ASP A 225 22.97 6.41 6.36
C ASP A 225 22.47 5.95 7.71
N LYS A 226 21.80 4.79 7.68
CA LYS A 226 21.53 3.99 8.87
C LYS A 226 22.79 4.11 9.70
N LYS A 227 22.72 4.84 10.82
CA LYS A 227 23.87 5.06 11.72
C LYS A 227 24.61 3.74 11.77
N PRO A 228 25.90 3.67 11.39
CA PRO A 228 26.61 2.41 11.36
C PRO A 228 26.47 1.82 12.76
N VAL A 229 25.65 0.78 12.85
CA VAL A 229 25.43 0.06 14.08
C VAL A 229 26.83 -0.42 14.43
N ALA A 230 27.34 -0.01 15.59
CA ALA A 230 28.67 -0.42 16.04
C ALA A 230 28.80 -1.93 15.78
N PRO A 231 29.90 -2.40 15.15
CA PRO A 231 30.01 -3.78 14.69
C PRO A 231 29.69 -4.69 15.85
N ARG A 232 28.57 -5.41 15.73
CA ARG A 232 28.13 -6.31 16.77
C ARG A 232 29.18 -7.41 16.86
N ILE A 233 29.67 -7.68 18.07
CA ILE A 233 30.57 -8.81 18.34
C ILE A 233 29.91 -10.13 17.90
N PHE A 234 28.58 -10.18 17.98
CA PHE A 234 27.75 -11.28 17.52
C PHE A 234 26.89 -10.80 16.34
N ASP A 235 27.25 -11.24 15.13
CA ASP A 235 26.47 -11.05 13.90
C ASP A 235 26.03 -12.42 13.38
N PRO A 236 24.88 -12.94 13.86
CA PRO A 236 24.39 -14.24 13.43
C PRO A 236 24.02 -14.18 11.95
N LYS A 237 24.73 -14.94 11.12
CA LYS A 237 24.36 -15.12 9.71
C LYS A 237 23.04 -15.91 9.67
N LEU A 238 22.02 -15.28 9.12
CA LEU A 238 20.74 -15.94 8.86
C LEU A 238 20.96 -17.09 7.87
N PRO A 239 20.31 -18.25 8.08
CA PRO A 239 20.41 -19.35 7.13
C PRO A 239 19.84 -18.92 5.78
N ALA A 240 20.51 -19.30 4.69
CA ALA A 240 19.97 -19.10 3.35
C ALA A 240 18.68 -19.90 3.18
N VAL A 241 17.77 -19.40 2.33
CA VAL A 241 16.49 -20.08 2.04
C VAL A 241 16.75 -21.47 1.49
N LEU A 242 17.65 -21.61 0.52
CA LEU A 242 18.09 -22.89 0.00
C LEU A 242 19.59 -23.03 0.22
N THR A 243 19.99 -24.13 0.86
CA THR A 243 21.40 -24.51 1.02
C THR A 243 21.62 -25.90 0.44
N ILE A 244 22.67 -26.08 -0.34
CA ILE A 244 23.08 -27.36 -0.90
C ILE A 244 24.36 -27.76 -0.17
N GLU A 245 24.32 -28.86 0.56
CA GLU A 245 25.48 -29.42 1.22
C GLU A 245 25.99 -30.63 0.45
N ILE A 246 27.24 -30.53 -0.01
CA ILE A 246 27.89 -31.54 -0.85
C ILE A 246 29.08 -32.11 -0.09
N ALA A 247 29.32 -33.41 -0.21
CA ALA A 247 30.52 -34.05 0.30
C ALA A 247 31.80 -33.41 -0.26
N LYS A 248 32.80 -33.20 0.60
CA LYS A 248 34.03 -32.45 0.26
C LYS A 248 34.83 -33.05 -0.91
N ASN A 249 34.79 -34.37 -1.08
CA ASN A 249 35.42 -35.08 -2.20
C ASN A 249 34.81 -34.72 -3.56
N LEU A 250 33.55 -34.29 -3.58
CA LEU A 250 32.83 -33.87 -4.79
C LEU A 250 32.91 -32.34 -5.02
N ALA A 251 33.18 -31.58 -3.96
CA ALA A 251 33.23 -30.11 -3.96
C ALA A 251 34.22 -29.51 -4.96
N GLU A 252 35.45 -30.03 -5.00
CA GLU A 252 36.51 -29.48 -5.87
C GLU A 252 36.17 -29.58 -7.35
N GLN A 253 35.34 -30.57 -7.73
CA GLN A 253 34.95 -30.78 -9.11
C GLN A 253 33.75 -29.90 -9.49
N VAL A 254 32.76 -29.76 -8.60
CA VAL A 254 31.60 -28.86 -8.83
C VAL A 254 32.02 -27.40 -8.93
N VAL A 255 32.98 -26.95 -8.10
CA VAL A 255 33.46 -25.55 -8.13
C VAL A 255 34.31 -25.24 -9.37
N LYS A 256 35.03 -26.24 -9.90
CA LYS A 256 35.86 -26.07 -11.11
C LYS A 256 35.06 -26.19 -12.40
N ASP A 257 33.86 -26.76 -12.35
CA ASP A 257 33.00 -26.91 -13.53
C ASP A 257 32.22 -25.62 -13.79
N LYS A 258 32.59 -24.90 -14.86
CA LYS A 258 31.88 -23.70 -15.30
C LYS A 258 30.41 -23.98 -15.65
N ASN A 259 30.08 -25.22 -16.04
CA ASN A 259 28.71 -25.60 -16.38
C ASN A 259 27.80 -25.66 -15.15
N ALA A 260 28.35 -25.86 -13.95
CA ALA A 260 27.56 -25.91 -12.72
C ALA A 260 26.86 -24.57 -12.43
N LEU A 261 27.58 -23.45 -12.58
CA LEU A 261 27.02 -22.11 -12.36
C LEU A 261 25.90 -21.80 -13.35
N VAL A 262 26.13 -22.11 -14.64
CA VAL A 262 25.13 -21.93 -15.70
C VAL A 262 23.87 -22.76 -15.39
N ALA A 263 24.05 -24.01 -14.97
CA ALA A 263 22.93 -24.88 -14.66
C ALA A 263 22.08 -24.38 -13.47
N PHE A 264 22.68 -23.75 -12.45
CA PHE A 264 21.93 -23.09 -11.38
C PHE A 264 21.20 -21.82 -11.84
N GLU A 265 21.77 -21.05 -12.76
CA GLU A 265 21.08 -19.90 -13.36
C GLU A 265 19.88 -20.33 -14.20
N GLU A 266 20.06 -21.34 -15.05
CA GLU A 266 18.98 -21.96 -15.84
C GLU A 266 17.87 -22.51 -14.95
N PHE A 267 18.23 -23.19 -13.84
CA PHE A 267 17.27 -23.64 -12.83
C PHE A 267 16.42 -22.47 -12.29
N ARG A 268 17.05 -21.38 -11.86
CA ARG A 268 16.31 -20.21 -11.35
C ARG A 268 15.41 -19.59 -12.42
N GLN A 269 15.91 -19.51 -13.66
CA GLN A 269 15.13 -18.97 -14.76
C GLN A 269 13.91 -19.84 -15.07
N LYS A 270 14.07 -21.16 -15.02
CA LYS A 270 13.00 -22.14 -15.20
C LYS A 270 11.97 -22.09 -14.07
N VAL A 271 12.43 -21.95 -12.81
CA VAL A 271 11.55 -21.71 -11.65
C VAL A 271 10.75 -20.44 -11.89
N PHE A 272 11.41 -19.32 -12.19
CA PHE A 272 10.74 -18.05 -12.43
C PHE A 272 9.73 -18.17 -13.57
N SER A 273 10.11 -18.70 -14.74
CA SER A 273 9.19 -18.83 -15.89
C SER A 273 7.98 -19.71 -15.61
N ARG A 274 8.09 -20.66 -14.68
CA ARG A 274 7.00 -21.57 -14.34
C ARG A 274 6.10 -21.01 -13.24
N THR A 275 6.65 -20.39 -12.20
CA THR A 275 5.90 -20.02 -10.99
C THR A 275 5.75 -18.51 -10.80
N GLY A 276 6.68 -17.70 -11.33
CA GLY A 276 6.80 -16.27 -11.04
C GLY A 276 7.67 -15.96 -9.81
N ILE A 277 8.18 -16.98 -9.11
CA ILE A 277 9.01 -16.79 -7.91
C ILE A 277 10.43 -16.37 -8.31
N ILE A 278 10.87 -15.21 -7.83
CA ILE A 278 12.26 -14.74 -7.98
C ILE A 278 13.11 -15.35 -6.87
N LEU A 279 13.73 -16.49 -7.18
CA LEU A 279 14.54 -17.25 -6.24
C LEU A 279 15.96 -16.66 -6.11
N LEU A 280 16.49 -16.59 -4.88
CA LEU A 280 17.90 -16.32 -4.66
C LEU A 280 18.78 -17.50 -5.10
N ALA A 281 20.05 -17.23 -5.41
CA ALA A 281 21.01 -18.29 -5.64
C ALA A 281 21.13 -19.19 -4.38
N PRO A 282 21.05 -20.53 -4.53
CA PRO A 282 21.23 -21.43 -3.41
C PRO A 282 22.66 -21.34 -2.86
N GLU A 283 22.79 -21.37 -1.54
CA GLU A 283 24.09 -21.36 -0.87
C GLU A 283 24.73 -22.76 -0.95
N ILE A 284 25.93 -22.87 -1.52
CA ILE A 284 26.63 -24.16 -1.60
C ILE A 284 27.61 -24.26 -0.43
N LYS A 285 27.44 -25.29 0.41
CA LYS A 285 28.31 -25.61 1.55
C LYS A 285 28.96 -26.98 1.36
N PHE A 286 30.16 -27.12 1.91
CA PHE A 286 30.92 -28.37 1.83
C PHE A 286 30.95 -29.03 3.20
N ALA A 287 30.27 -30.16 3.32
CA ALA A 287 30.18 -30.91 4.56
C ALA A 287 31.27 -32.00 4.56
N SER A 288 32.09 -32.02 5.62
CA SER A 288 33.13 -33.04 5.80
C SER A 288 32.57 -34.36 6.35
N GLU A 289 31.36 -34.32 6.91
CA GLU A 289 30.62 -35.46 7.47
C GLU A 289 29.89 -36.30 6.42
N LEU A 290 29.75 -35.81 5.19
CA LEU A 290 29.09 -36.52 4.10
C LEU A 290 30.11 -37.34 3.28
N GLU A 291 29.77 -38.60 3.02
CA GLU A 291 30.53 -39.50 2.14
C GLU A 291 29.76 -39.75 0.84
N SER A 292 30.23 -39.16 -0.27
CA SER A 292 29.64 -39.34 -1.61
C SER A 292 28.12 -39.16 -1.64
N SER A 293 27.66 -38.13 -0.95
CA SER A 293 26.25 -37.76 -0.78
C SER A 293 26.07 -36.25 -0.89
N TYR A 294 24.84 -35.82 -1.13
CA TYR A 294 24.42 -34.44 -0.93
C TYR A 294 23.13 -34.38 -0.12
N ARG A 295 22.91 -33.25 0.53
CA ARG A 295 21.63 -32.89 1.13
C ARG A 295 21.23 -31.47 0.76
N ILE A 296 19.94 -31.24 0.61
CA ILE A 296 19.37 -29.91 0.37
C ILE A 296 18.63 -29.49 1.64
N LEU A 297 18.97 -28.31 2.13
CA LEU A 297 18.36 -27.71 3.30
C LEU A 297 17.46 -26.54 2.88
N LEU A 298 16.26 -26.50 3.44
CA LEU A 298 15.33 -25.38 3.35
C LEU A 298 15.38 -24.63 4.69
N ARG A 299 15.80 -23.36 4.66
CA ARG A 299 15.98 -22.50 5.85
C ARG A 299 16.82 -23.15 6.96
N GLY A 300 17.81 -23.95 6.57
CA GLY A 300 18.71 -24.67 7.49
C GLY A 300 18.21 -26.03 7.99
N VAL A 301 17.05 -26.51 7.52
CA VAL A 301 16.50 -27.83 7.85
C VAL A 301 16.69 -28.78 6.66
N PRO A 302 17.27 -29.99 6.82
CA PRO A 302 17.45 -30.94 5.73
C PRO A 302 16.09 -31.51 5.26
N VAL A 303 15.79 -31.36 3.97
CA VAL A 303 14.54 -31.83 3.34
C VAL A 303 14.80 -32.98 2.38
N VAL A 304 15.96 -32.97 1.71
CA VAL A 304 16.38 -34.02 0.77
C VAL A 304 17.76 -34.51 1.18
N GLU A 305 17.97 -35.82 1.21
CA GLU A 305 19.27 -36.45 1.39
C GLU A 305 19.41 -37.62 0.41
N LYS A 306 20.50 -37.62 -0.37
CA LYS A 306 20.80 -38.66 -1.37
C LYS A 306 22.20 -39.21 -1.14
N LYS A 307 22.29 -40.54 -1.01
CA LYS A 307 23.53 -41.29 -0.72
C LYS A 307 23.97 -42.12 -1.91
N GLY A 308 25.28 -42.44 -1.97
CA GLY A 308 25.81 -43.44 -2.91
C GLY A 308 26.07 -42.91 -4.32
N ILE A 309 26.47 -41.64 -4.43
CA ILE A 309 26.64 -40.96 -5.71
C ILE A 309 28.01 -41.31 -6.29
N GLN A 310 28.03 -42.06 -7.39
CA GLN A 310 29.26 -42.61 -7.99
C GLN A 310 29.83 -41.76 -9.14
N ALA A 311 29.00 -40.95 -9.80
CA ALA A 311 29.39 -40.19 -10.99
C ALA A 311 29.14 -38.68 -10.80
N VAL A 312 30.18 -37.87 -10.99
CA VAL A 312 30.18 -36.42 -10.71
C VAL A 312 29.33 -35.62 -11.71
N GLN A 313 29.28 -36.04 -12.99
CA GLN A 313 28.46 -35.39 -14.01
C GLN A 313 26.95 -35.55 -13.75
N THR A 314 26.54 -36.59 -13.02
CA THR A 314 25.14 -36.87 -12.68
C THR A 314 24.64 -36.03 -11.51
N ILE A 315 25.56 -35.50 -10.68
CA ILE A 315 25.22 -34.82 -9.42
C ILE A 315 24.49 -33.52 -9.66
N ILE A 316 25.00 -32.68 -10.56
CA ILE A 316 24.40 -31.36 -10.84
C ILE A 316 22.98 -31.56 -11.36
N GLN A 317 22.78 -32.53 -12.27
CA GLN A 317 21.46 -32.84 -12.81
C GLN A 317 20.50 -33.38 -11.74
N GLU A 318 20.96 -34.30 -10.88
CA GLU A 318 20.16 -34.81 -9.77
C GLU A 318 19.80 -33.72 -8.76
N VAL A 319 20.77 -32.89 -8.38
CA VAL A 319 20.55 -31.76 -7.45
C VAL A 319 19.56 -30.77 -8.03
N ILE A 320 19.67 -30.40 -9.31
CA ILE A 320 18.72 -29.49 -9.97
C ILE A 320 17.34 -30.11 -10.01
N ARG A 321 17.22 -31.39 -10.38
CA ARG A 321 15.93 -32.09 -10.40
C ARG A 321 15.28 -32.11 -9.01
N ASP A 322 16.06 -32.40 -7.97
CA ASP A 322 15.58 -32.45 -6.59
C ASP A 322 15.24 -31.03 -6.07
N LEU A 323 15.98 -30.00 -6.49
CA LEU A 323 15.66 -28.59 -6.21
C LEU A 323 14.36 -28.15 -6.90
N GLU A 324 14.16 -28.50 -8.17
CA GLU A 324 12.92 -28.20 -8.91
C GLU A 324 11.72 -28.84 -8.22
N GLN A 325 11.84 -30.10 -7.81
CA GLN A 325 10.80 -30.81 -7.09
C GLN A 325 10.54 -30.18 -5.71
N LEU A 326 11.59 -29.80 -4.98
CA LEU A 326 11.48 -29.14 -3.68
C LEU A 326 10.80 -27.77 -3.80
N VAL A 327 11.22 -26.94 -4.75
CA VAL A 327 10.62 -25.61 -4.98
C VAL A 327 9.16 -25.73 -5.37
N SER A 328 8.82 -26.69 -6.24
CA SER A 328 7.43 -26.91 -6.63
C SER A 328 6.58 -27.37 -5.46
N LYS A 329 7.10 -28.23 -4.58
CA LYS A 329 6.38 -28.76 -3.41
C LYS A 329 6.23 -27.74 -2.29
N HIS A 330 7.23 -26.87 -2.11
CA HIS A 330 7.29 -25.87 -1.04
C HIS A 330 7.06 -24.43 -1.53
N ALA A 331 6.44 -24.24 -2.69
CA ALA A 331 6.25 -22.92 -3.30
C ALA A 331 5.57 -21.92 -2.34
N THR A 332 4.53 -22.38 -1.65
CA THR A 332 3.78 -21.61 -0.64
C THR A 332 4.68 -21.12 0.52
N GLU A 333 5.64 -21.93 0.96
CA GLU A 333 6.57 -21.60 2.05
C GLU A 333 7.69 -20.64 1.60
N LEU A 334 8.02 -20.68 0.31
CA LEU A 334 9.03 -19.81 -0.29
C LEU A 334 8.53 -18.36 -0.47
N VAL A 335 7.21 -18.16 -0.59
CA VAL A 335 6.59 -16.84 -0.71
C VAL A 335 6.46 -16.19 0.68
N ASP A 336 7.46 -15.38 1.03
CA ASP A 336 7.52 -14.55 2.24
C ASP A 336 7.61 -13.06 1.92
N ASP A 337 7.38 -12.20 2.92
CA ASP A 337 7.41 -10.74 2.78
C ASP A 337 8.74 -10.23 2.20
N LEU A 338 9.85 -10.94 2.46
CA LEU A 338 11.17 -10.55 1.96
C LEU A 338 11.29 -10.83 0.47
N LEU A 339 10.83 -11.99 0.01
CA LEU A 339 10.76 -12.33 -1.41
C LEU A 339 9.81 -11.39 -2.14
N THR A 340 8.62 -11.12 -1.58
CA THR A 340 7.65 -10.20 -2.17
C THR A 340 8.24 -8.80 -2.34
N ARG A 341 8.95 -8.27 -1.34
CA ARG A 341 9.64 -6.97 -1.46
C ARG A 341 10.68 -6.97 -2.56
N ARG A 342 11.49 -8.02 -2.66
CA ARG A 342 12.48 -8.11 -3.76
C ARG A 342 11.81 -8.18 -5.12
N THR A 343 10.68 -8.87 -5.23
CA THR A 343 9.88 -8.87 -6.45
C THR A 343 9.39 -7.46 -6.75
N LEU A 344 8.82 -6.74 -5.78
CA LEU A 344 8.42 -5.34 -5.96
C LEU A 344 9.59 -4.46 -6.40
N ASP A 345 10.75 -4.54 -5.72
CA ASP A 345 11.96 -3.78 -6.05
C ASP A 345 12.42 -4.06 -7.50
N HIS A 346 12.32 -5.31 -7.95
CA HIS A 346 12.66 -5.69 -9.32
C HIS A 346 11.75 -5.01 -10.34
N PHE A 347 10.43 -4.99 -10.09
CA PHE A 347 9.43 -4.39 -10.96
C PHE A 347 9.35 -2.86 -10.86
N GLU A 348 9.81 -2.26 -9.76
CA GLU A 348 9.84 -0.80 -9.57
C GLU A 348 10.67 -0.11 -10.66
N SER A 349 11.71 -0.78 -11.17
CA SER A 349 12.54 -0.27 -12.28
C SER A 349 11.79 -0.13 -13.62
N HIS A 350 10.70 -0.88 -13.82
CA HIS A 350 9.94 -0.89 -15.07
C HIS A 350 8.53 -0.26 -14.94
N ALA A 351 7.93 -0.31 -13.74
CA ALA A 351 6.55 0.10 -13.49
C ALA A 351 6.36 0.73 -12.09
N SER A 352 7.19 1.72 -11.74
CA SER A 352 7.17 2.38 -10.42
C SER A 352 5.80 2.94 -10.01
N ASP A 353 5.07 3.57 -10.94
CA ASP A 353 3.73 4.13 -10.68
C ASP A 353 2.73 3.03 -10.29
N LEU A 354 2.80 1.87 -10.97
CA LEU A 354 1.94 0.73 -10.70
C LEU A 354 2.27 0.05 -9.37
N VAL A 355 3.57 -0.12 -9.08
CA VAL A 355 4.04 -0.62 -7.78
C VAL A 355 3.52 0.25 -6.66
N THR A 356 3.66 1.58 -6.79
CA THR A 356 3.23 2.54 -5.76
C THR A 356 1.71 2.58 -5.60
N ALA A 357 0.96 2.47 -6.70
CA ALA A 357 -0.50 2.42 -6.68
C ALA A 357 -1.02 1.14 -6.00
N ALA A 358 -0.37 -0.01 -6.22
CA ALA A 358 -0.73 -1.26 -5.58
C ALA A 358 -0.30 -1.31 -4.11
N VAL A 359 0.98 -1.00 -3.83
CA VAL A 359 1.60 -1.10 -2.50
C VAL A 359 2.47 0.13 -2.23
N PRO A 360 2.25 0.85 -1.11
CA PRO A 360 1.33 0.58 -0.01
C PRO A 360 -0.07 1.19 -0.20
N THR A 361 -0.36 1.81 -1.36
CA THR A 361 -1.56 2.66 -1.51
C THR A 361 -2.87 1.88 -1.48
N ALA A 362 -2.99 0.78 -2.24
CA ALA A 362 -4.18 -0.05 -2.23
C ALA A 362 -4.15 -1.10 -1.12
N ILE A 363 -3.02 -1.79 -0.94
CA ILE A 363 -2.82 -2.81 0.11
C ILE A 363 -1.39 -2.77 0.69
N SER A 364 -1.19 -3.45 1.82
CA SER A 364 0.14 -3.67 2.39
C SER A 364 0.94 -4.76 1.68
N VAL A 365 2.27 -4.75 1.86
CA VAL A 365 3.18 -5.82 1.37
C VAL A 365 2.77 -7.20 1.91
N THR A 366 2.35 -7.27 3.17
CA THR A 366 1.95 -8.53 3.81
C THR A 366 0.69 -9.08 3.17
N GLN A 367 -0.31 -8.24 2.90
CA GLN A 367 -1.52 -8.67 2.15
C GLN A 367 -1.18 -9.15 0.74
N LEU A 368 -0.27 -8.46 0.04
CA LEU A 368 0.19 -8.93 -1.27
C LEU A 368 0.90 -10.29 -1.16
N THR A 369 1.70 -10.48 -0.11
CA THR A 369 2.39 -11.75 0.14
C THR A 369 1.41 -12.90 0.35
N GLU A 370 0.31 -12.67 1.08
CA GLU A 370 -0.73 -13.69 1.26
C GLU A 370 -1.45 -14.02 -0.05
N ILE A 371 -1.76 -13.02 -0.88
CA ILE A 371 -2.34 -13.25 -2.21
C ILE A 371 -1.40 -14.11 -3.06
N LEU A 372 -0.10 -13.75 -3.14
CA LEU A 372 0.88 -14.52 -3.89
C LEU A 372 1.06 -15.93 -3.33
N ARG A 373 0.97 -16.10 -2.01
CA ARG A 373 1.03 -17.39 -1.34
C ARG A 373 -0.16 -18.28 -1.72
N GLN A 374 -1.37 -17.72 -1.77
CA GLN A 374 -2.57 -18.46 -2.19
C GLN A 374 -2.54 -18.80 -3.68
N LEU A 375 -2.05 -17.89 -4.54
CA LEU A 375 -1.79 -18.22 -5.94
C LEU A 375 -0.78 -19.38 -6.07
N ALA A 376 0.32 -19.33 -5.31
CA ALA A 376 1.31 -20.41 -5.29
C ALA A 376 0.74 -21.74 -4.78
N ALA A 377 -0.12 -21.71 -3.76
CA ALA A 377 -0.78 -22.90 -3.20
C ALA A 377 -1.70 -23.57 -4.23
N GLU A 378 -2.41 -22.79 -5.04
CA GLU A 378 -3.21 -23.28 -6.17
C GLU A 378 -2.37 -23.55 -7.44
N GLY A 379 -1.05 -23.39 -7.35
CA GLY A 379 -0.09 -23.55 -8.43
C GLY A 379 -0.31 -22.57 -9.59
N VAL A 380 -0.96 -21.44 -9.35
CA VAL A 380 -1.16 -20.38 -10.35
C VAL A 380 0.12 -19.58 -10.48
N SER A 381 0.64 -19.52 -11.70
CA SER A 381 1.84 -18.74 -12.01
C SER A 381 1.54 -17.24 -11.97
N PHE A 382 2.38 -16.48 -11.29
CA PHE A 382 2.30 -15.01 -11.23
C PHE A 382 3.49 -14.33 -11.94
N VAL A 383 4.02 -14.96 -12.99
CA VAL A 383 5.04 -14.37 -13.88
C VAL A 383 4.55 -13.04 -14.45
N ASN A 384 3.28 -12.97 -14.86
CA ASN A 384 2.62 -11.73 -15.30
C ASN A 384 2.23 -10.89 -14.08
N PHE A 385 3.25 -10.46 -13.34
CA PHE A 385 3.10 -9.76 -12.07
C PHE A 385 2.52 -8.36 -12.26
N ASP A 386 2.67 -7.76 -13.44
CA ASP A 386 1.99 -6.54 -13.86
C ASP A 386 0.47 -6.66 -13.78
N LEU A 387 -0.11 -7.78 -14.26
CA LEU A 387 -1.54 -8.05 -14.15
C LEU A 387 -1.98 -8.20 -12.69
N VAL A 388 -1.13 -8.81 -11.85
CA VAL A 388 -1.39 -8.94 -10.41
C VAL A 388 -1.41 -7.55 -9.76
N LEU A 389 -0.39 -6.72 -9.99
CA LEU A 389 -0.32 -5.38 -9.44
C LEU A 389 -1.46 -4.48 -9.93
N GLN A 390 -1.84 -4.59 -11.21
CA GLN A 390 -2.98 -3.86 -11.76
C GLN A 390 -4.29 -4.24 -11.08
N ALA A 391 -4.57 -5.54 -10.96
CA ALA A 391 -5.77 -6.02 -10.27
C ALA A 391 -5.82 -5.52 -8.82
N VAL A 392 -4.67 -5.57 -8.12
CA VAL A 392 -4.52 -5.06 -6.76
C VAL A 392 -4.73 -3.55 -6.68
N ALA A 393 -4.17 -2.76 -7.60
CA ALA A 393 -4.35 -1.31 -7.61
C ALA A 393 -5.81 -0.91 -7.88
N GLU A 394 -6.51 -1.64 -8.75
CA GLU A 394 -7.90 -1.34 -9.13
C GLU A 394 -8.91 -1.77 -8.06
N HIS A 395 -8.71 -2.93 -7.44
CA HIS A 395 -9.69 -3.57 -6.55
C HIS A 395 -9.29 -3.56 -5.07
N GLY A 396 -8.00 -3.39 -4.75
CA GLY A 396 -7.47 -3.59 -3.40
C GLY A 396 -8.10 -2.71 -2.32
N ALA A 397 -8.32 -1.42 -2.61
CA ALA A 397 -8.95 -0.50 -1.67
C ALA A 397 -10.46 -0.74 -1.46
N ARG A 398 -11.12 -1.46 -2.37
CA ARG A 398 -12.56 -1.75 -2.32
C ARG A 398 -12.87 -3.15 -1.80
N ALA A 399 -11.91 -4.07 -1.90
CA ALA A 399 -12.07 -5.43 -1.46
C ALA A 399 -12.34 -5.47 0.05
N SER A 400 -13.41 -6.14 0.46
CA SER A 400 -13.81 -6.27 1.86
C SER A 400 -12.82 -7.10 2.68
N ASN A 401 -12.17 -8.07 2.03
CA ASN A 401 -11.17 -8.94 2.61
C ASN A 401 -10.21 -9.44 1.51
N GLU A 402 -9.16 -10.12 1.96
CA GLU A 402 -8.13 -10.67 1.08
C GLU A 402 -8.66 -11.73 0.11
N ARG A 403 -9.65 -12.53 0.51
CA ARG A 403 -10.25 -13.57 -0.32
C ARG A 403 -10.93 -12.99 -1.56
N VAL A 404 -11.73 -11.95 -1.37
CA VAL A 404 -12.39 -11.24 -2.47
C VAL A 404 -11.37 -10.65 -3.43
N LEU A 405 -10.26 -10.13 -2.90
CA LEU A 405 -9.17 -9.59 -3.71
C LEU A 405 -8.44 -10.67 -4.48
N LEU A 406 -8.19 -11.84 -3.88
CA LEU A 406 -7.62 -12.99 -4.59
C LEU A 406 -8.45 -13.36 -5.81
N GLU A 407 -9.77 -13.42 -5.69
CA GLU A 407 -10.66 -13.74 -6.82
C GLU A 407 -10.51 -12.72 -7.96
N GLU A 408 -10.40 -11.42 -7.66
CA GLU A 408 -10.15 -10.39 -8.70
C GLU A 408 -8.79 -10.59 -9.38
N VAL A 409 -7.75 -10.90 -8.60
CA VAL A 409 -6.41 -11.17 -9.12
C VAL A 409 -6.41 -12.41 -10.02
N ARG A 410 -7.12 -13.47 -9.62
CA ARG A 410 -7.26 -14.69 -10.43
C ARG A 410 -7.99 -14.43 -11.75
N ILE A 411 -9.04 -13.62 -11.74
CA ILE A 411 -9.76 -13.19 -12.96
C ILE A 411 -8.86 -12.36 -13.88
N ALA A 412 -7.99 -11.49 -13.31
CA ALA A 412 -6.99 -10.79 -14.10
C ALA A 412 -5.98 -11.76 -14.75
N LEU A 413 -5.68 -12.87 -14.08
CA LEU A 413 -4.84 -13.96 -14.57
C LEU A 413 -5.57 -15.02 -15.40
N ARG A 414 -6.83 -14.78 -15.84
CA ARG A 414 -7.65 -15.77 -16.57
C ARG A 414 -6.93 -16.48 -17.72
N ARG A 415 -6.08 -15.75 -18.45
CA ARG A 415 -5.34 -16.32 -19.59
C ARG A 415 -4.25 -17.30 -19.14
N VAL A 416 -3.60 -17.00 -18.02
CA VAL A 416 -2.59 -17.87 -17.40
C VAL A 416 -3.26 -19.13 -16.83
N ILE A 417 -4.38 -18.95 -16.13
CA ILE A 417 -5.14 -20.04 -15.53
C ILE A 417 -5.70 -20.97 -16.62
N SER A 418 -6.37 -20.42 -17.63
CA SER A 418 -6.93 -21.20 -18.74
C SER A 418 -5.85 -22.01 -19.47
N ALA A 419 -4.70 -21.39 -19.77
CA ALA A 419 -3.60 -22.06 -20.46
C ALA A 419 -2.97 -23.20 -19.65
N LYS A 420 -3.04 -23.15 -18.31
CA LYS A 420 -2.49 -24.19 -17.44
C LYS A 420 -3.31 -25.49 -17.49
N PHE A 421 -4.63 -25.39 -17.65
CA PHE A 421 -5.56 -26.53 -17.56
C PHE A 421 -6.13 -26.95 -18.91
N THR A 422 -5.74 -26.30 -20.00
CA THR A 422 -6.13 -26.71 -21.35
C THR A 422 -5.14 -27.71 -21.93
N ASP A 423 -5.64 -28.67 -22.70
CA ASP A 423 -4.82 -29.62 -23.43
C ASP A 423 -4.15 -28.99 -24.67
N GLU A 424 -3.34 -29.76 -25.40
CA GLU A 424 -2.68 -29.31 -26.64
C GLU A 424 -3.67 -28.84 -27.73
N SER A 425 -4.94 -29.24 -27.64
CA SER A 425 -6.01 -28.86 -28.55
C SER A 425 -6.78 -27.61 -28.11
N GLY A 426 -6.43 -27.04 -26.95
CA GLY A 426 -7.11 -25.89 -26.34
C GLY A 426 -8.44 -26.24 -25.68
N GLN A 427 -8.67 -27.51 -25.35
CA GLN A 427 -9.86 -28.00 -24.67
C GLN A 427 -9.64 -28.08 -23.16
N LEU A 428 -10.64 -27.68 -22.39
CA LEU A 428 -10.68 -27.77 -20.93
C LEU A 428 -11.70 -28.81 -20.52
N GLU A 429 -11.27 -29.88 -19.87
CA GLU A 429 -12.18 -30.88 -19.32
C GLU A 429 -12.68 -30.47 -17.94
N ALA A 430 -13.99 -30.32 -17.78
CA ALA A 430 -14.54 -29.80 -16.55
C ALA A 430 -15.80 -30.53 -16.08
N TYR A 431 -15.88 -30.74 -14.77
CA TYR A 431 -17.12 -30.97 -14.04
C TYR A 431 -17.75 -29.64 -13.65
N PHE A 432 -19.07 -29.56 -13.66
CA PHE A 432 -19.81 -28.37 -13.25
C PHE A 432 -20.43 -28.58 -11.88
N LEU A 433 -20.41 -27.55 -11.03
CA LEU A 433 -21.19 -27.58 -9.81
C LEU A 433 -22.70 -27.47 -10.11
N ASP A 434 -23.53 -28.24 -9.42
CA ASP A 434 -24.98 -28.07 -9.48
C ASP A 434 -25.38 -26.63 -9.08
N PRO A 435 -26.31 -25.97 -9.79
CA PRO A 435 -26.70 -24.60 -9.49
C PRO A 435 -27.21 -24.37 -8.05
N ILE A 436 -27.91 -25.35 -7.46
CA ILE A 436 -28.41 -25.25 -6.08
C ILE A 436 -27.22 -25.28 -5.11
N LEU A 437 -26.28 -26.19 -5.33
CA LEU A 437 -25.06 -26.27 -4.53
C LEU A 437 -24.19 -25.00 -4.66
N ASP A 438 -24.08 -24.45 -5.87
CA ASP A 438 -23.34 -23.20 -6.13
C ASP A 438 -23.93 -22.02 -5.35
N ILE A 439 -25.26 -21.86 -5.38
CA ILE A 439 -25.97 -20.82 -4.62
C ILE A 439 -25.80 -21.05 -3.11
N ALA A 440 -25.95 -22.29 -2.63
CA ALA A 440 -25.81 -22.63 -1.22
C ALA A 440 -24.40 -22.30 -0.69
N LEU A 441 -23.36 -22.65 -1.43
CA LEU A 441 -21.98 -22.30 -1.08
C LEU A 441 -21.75 -20.79 -1.10
N SER A 442 -22.31 -20.08 -2.08
CA SER A 442 -22.24 -18.61 -2.12
C SER A 442 -22.92 -17.96 -0.91
N GLN A 443 -24.03 -18.50 -0.42
CA GLN A 443 -24.71 -17.96 0.77
C GLN A 443 -23.98 -18.34 2.06
N CYS A 444 -23.38 -19.53 2.12
CA CYS A 444 -22.53 -19.93 3.24
C CYS A 444 -21.30 -19.04 3.40
N ASP A 445 -20.63 -18.66 2.31
CA ASP A 445 -19.49 -17.74 2.39
C ASP A 445 -19.89 -16.34 2.91
N GLN A 446 -21.16 -15.96 2.70
CA GLN A 446 -21.75 -14.73 3.22
C GLN A 446 -22.36 -14.88 4.62
N GLU A 447 -22.16 -16.02 5.28
CA GLU A 447 -22.74 -16.35 6.60
C GLU A 447 -24.29 -16.30 6.63
N GLN A 448 -24.94 -16.44 5.48
CA GLN A 448 -26.40 -16.42 5.34
C GLN A 448 -27.04 -17.81 5.43
N LEU A 449 -26.23 -18.85 5.21
CA LEU A 449 -26.64 -20.26 5.24
C LEU A 449 -25.60 -21.06 6.04
N GLN A 450 -26.02 -22.14 6.69
CA GLN A 450 -25.10 -23.14 7.24
C GLN A 450 -25.28 -24.44 6.46
N LEU A 451 -24.17 -24.96 5.93
CA LEU A 451 -24.09 -26.25 5.23
C LEU A 451 -23.37 -27.23 6.14
N ASP A 452 -23.98 -28.39 6.40
CA ASP A 452 -23.34 -29.44 7.16
C ASP A 452 -22.37 -30.22 6.28
N ALA A 453 -21.27 -30.69 6.86
CA ALA A 453 -20.26 -31.46 6.12
C ALA A 453 -20.82 -32.75 5.50
N GLN A 454 -21.92 -33.28 6.04
CA GLN A 454 -22.60 -34.48 5.54
C GLN A 454 -23.28 -34.22 4.19
N ASP A 455 -23.79 -33.01 3.95
CA ASP A 455 -24.48 -32.67 2.69
C ASP A 455 -23.53 -32.66 1.49
N LEU A 456 -22.23 -32.41 1.73
CA LEU A 456 -21.18 -32.39 0.70
C LEU A 456 -20.53 -33.76 0.48
N GLU A 457 -20.77 -34.76 1.32
CA GLU A 457 -20.15 -36.08 1.22
C GLU A 457 -20.35 -36.75 -0.16
N PRO A 458 -21.57 -36.74 -0.75
CA PRO A 458 -21.77 -37.35 -2.07
C PRO A 458 -20.97 -36.66 -3.17
N VAL A 459 -20.77 -35.35 -3.05
CA VAL A 459 -19.98 -34.55 -4.00
C VAL A 459 -18.51 -34.91 -3.89
N PHE A 460 -17.98 -35.07 -2.67
CA PHE A 460 -16.59 -35.48 -2.48
C PHE A 460 -16.31 -36.88 -3.04
N LEU A 461 -17.23 -37.83 -2.88
CA LEU A 461 -17.09 -39.17 -3.47
C LEU A 461 -17.05 -39.12 -5.00
N GLN A 462 -17.93 -38.34 -5.63
CA GLN A 462 -17.89 -38.12 -7.09
C GLN A 462 -16.58 -37.48 -7.54
N LEU A 463 -16.03 -36.56 -6.75
CA LEU A 463 -14.75 -35.92 -7.03
C LEU A 463 -13.56 -36.87 -6.90
N GLU A 464 -13.56 -37.76 -5.91
CA GLU A 464 -12.51 -38.76 -5.73
C GLU A 464 -12.47 -39.74 -6.93
N GLU A 465 -13.63 -40.19 -7.41
CA GLU A 465 -13.73 -41.00 -8.63
C GLU A 465 -13.28 -40.22 -9.89
N ALA A 466 -13.64 -38.94 -9.97
CA ALA A 466 -13.26 -38.06 -11.07
C ALA A 466 -11.76 -37.72 -11.12
N ASN A 467 -11.08 -37.72 -9.97
CA ASN A 467 -9.67 -37.34 -9.85
C ASN A 467 -8.69 -38.40 -10.36
N GLU A 468 -9.18 -39.54 -10.87
CA GLU A 468 -8.32 -40.55 -11.53
C GLU A 468 -7.75 -40.07 -12.88
N GLY A 469 -8.34 -39.03 -13.48
CA GLY A 469 -7.90 -38.43 -14.74
C GLY A 469 -6.99 -37.20 -14.53
N SER A 470 -5.80 -37.21 -15.14
CA SER A 470 -4.92 -36.02 -15.15
C SER A 470 -5.55 -34.89 -15.96
N GLY A 471 -5.76 -33.73 -15.34
CA GLY A 471 -6.10 -32.48 -16.02
C GLY A 471 -7.58 -32.05 -15.98
N VAL A 472 -8.44 -32.78 -15.27
CA VAL A 472 -9.84 -32.37 -15.08
C VAL A 472 -9.94 -31.27 -14.02
N VAL A 473 -10.85 -30.32 -14.21
CA VAL A 473 -11.13 -29.24 -13.25
C VAL A 473 -12.60 -29.21 -12.83
N VAL A 474 -12.91 -28.47 -11.77
CA VAL A 474 -14.28 -28.12 -11.40
C VAL A 474 -14.55 -26.67 -11.77
N LEU A 475 -15.68 -26.41 -12.44
CA LEU A 475 -16.19 -25.08 -12.74
C LEU A 475 -17.38 -24.73 -11.85
N CYS A 476 -17.30 -23.55 -11.23
CA CYS A 476 -18.36 -22.99 -10.38
C CYS A 476 -18.43 -21.46 -10.50
N SER A 477 -19.38 -20.82 -9.83
CA SER A 477 -19.45 -19.36 -9.79
C SER A 477 -18.25 -18.77 -9.03
N ARG A 478 -17.90 -17.54 -9.38
CA ARG A 478 -16.90 -16.74 -8.65
C ARG A 478 -17.11 -16.71 -7.13
N LYS A 479 -18.37 -16.71 -6.67
CA LYS A 479 -18.69 -16.60 -5.24
C LYS A 479 -18.50 -17.91 -4.48
N ALA A 480 -18.76 -19.05 -5.13
CA ALA A 480 -18.63 -20.36 -4.51
C ALA A 480 -17.19 -20.90 -4.53
N ARG A 481 -16.38 -20.48 -5.51
CA ARG A 481 -15.04 -21.03 -5.80
C ARG A 481 -14.13 -21.14 -4.58
N ALA A 482 -13.94 -20.05 -3.84
CA ALA A 482 -13.02 -20.00 -2.71
C ALA A 482 -13.43 -20.94 -1.57
N LEU A 483 -14.72 -20.94 -1.21
CA LEU A 483 -15.25 -21.83 -0.17
C LEU A 483 -15.15 -23.29 -0.60
N PHE A 484 -15.56 -23.60 -1.84
CA PHE A 484 -15.51 -24.95 -2.37
C PHE A 484 -14.08 -25.50 -2.44
N LYS A 485 -13.12 -24.68 -2.89
CA LYS A 485 -11.69 -25.04 -2.92
C LYS A 485 -11.18 -25.41 -1.53
N ARG A 486 -11.55 -24.65 -0.50
CA ARG A 486 -11.18 -24.96 0.89
C ARG A 486 -11.80 -26.27 1.38
N CYS A 487 -13.06 -26.54 1.01
CA CYS A 487 -13.74 -27.78 1.36
C CYS A 487 -13.04 -29.02 0.77
N ILE A 488 -12.64 -28.97 -0.50
CA ILE A 488 -11.94 -30.10 -1.13
C ILE A 488 -10.50 -30.27 -0.62
N GLU A 489 -9.80 -29.17 -0.30
CA GLU A 489 -8.46 -29.22 0.28
C GLU A 489 -8.47 -29.80 1.71
N ALA A 490 -9.50 -29.49 2.49
CA ALA A 490 -9.69 -30.09 3.81
C ALA A 490 -9.86 -31.63 3.75
N ARG A 491 -10.34 -32.15 2.61
CA ARG A 491 -10.45 -33.58 2.30
C ARG A 491 -9.23 -34.16 1.59
N GLN A 492 -8.18 -33.36 1.39
CA GLN A 492 -6.96 -33.76 0.68
C GLN A 492 -7.20 -34.20 -0.78
N ILE A 493 -8.25 -33.68 -1.40
CA ILE A 493 -8.54 -33.90 -2.84
C ILE A 493 -7.74 -32.87 -3.64
N ASP A 494 -6.70 -33.33 -4.34
CA ASP A 494 -5.84 -32.48 -5.19
C ASP A 494 -6.48 -32.25 -6.56
N LEU A 495 -7.53 -31.43 -6.59
CA LEU A 495 -8.23 -31.02 -7.80
C LEU A 495 -8.29 -29.49 -7.91
N ALA A 496 -8.22 -28.98 -9.14
CA ALA A 496 -8.34 -27.55 -9.40
C ALA A 496 -9.81 -27.11 -9.48
N VAL A 497 -10.14 -26.03 -8.79
CA VAL A 497 -11.47 -25.40 -8.82
C VAL A 497 -11.32 -24.02 -9.42
N LEU A 498 -12.02 -23.78 -10.52
CA LEU A 498 -11.94 -22.57 -11.30
C LEU A 498 -13.30 -21.88 -11.34
N ALA A 499 -13.30 -20.55 -11.31
CA ALA A 499 -14.50 -19.78 -11.58
C ALA A 499 -14.73 -19.64 -13.09
N HIS A 500 -15.98 -19.52 -13.53
CA HIS A 500 -16.30 -19.30 -14.94
C HIS A 500 -15.58 -18.08 -15.53
N GLU A 501 -15.40 -17.03 -14.73
CA GLU A 501 -14.74 -15.78 -15.09
C GLU A 501 -13.21 -15.88 -15.23
N GLU A 502 -12.63 -16.98 -14.74
CA GLU A 502 -11.20 -17.30 -14.90
C GLU A 502 -10.89 -18.00 -16.23
N ILE A 503 -11.93 -18.35 -16.99
CA ILE A 503 -11.80 -19.02 -18.28
C ILE A 503 -11.89 -18.00 -19.42
N VAL A 504 -10.93 -18.05 -20.35
CA VAL A 504 -10.99 -17.25 -21.58
C VAL A 504 -12.18 -17.72 -22.42
N ALA A 505 -12.96 -16.78 -22.96
CA ALA A 505 -14.19 -17.09 -23.71
C ALA A 505 -13.99 -17.98 -24.95
N GLU A 506 -12.77 -18.03 -25.49
CA GLU A 506 -12.38 -18.83 -26.67
C GLU A 506 -12.09 -20.30 -26.32
N THR A 507 -11.91 -20.61 -25.03
CA THR A 507 -11.59 -21.96 -24.54
C THR A 507 -12.78 -22.90 -24.76
N LYS A 508 -12.54 -24.06 -25.37
CA LYS A 508 -13.58 -25.07 -25.57
C LYS A 508 -13.71 -25.92 -24.31
N ILE A 509 -14.88 -25.92 -23.68
CA ILE A 509 -15.13 -26.69 -22.47
C ILE A 509 -15.75 -28.04 -22.84
N VAL A 510 -15.11 -29.13 -22.42
CA VAL A 510 -15.62 -30.50 -22.54
C VAL A 510 -16.28 -30.86 -21.21
N ASN A 511 -17.61 -30.98 -21.24
CA ASN A 511 -18.39 -31.30 -20.04
C ASN A 511 -18.25 -32.79 -19.67
N ARG A 512 -17.69 -33.06 -18.48
CA ARG A 512 -17.53 -34.41 -17.91
C ARG A 512 -18.70 -34.83 -17.02
N GLY A 513 -19.53 -33.90 -16.57
CA GLY A 513 -20.69 -34.15 -15.71
C GLY A 513 -21.02 -32.98 -14.80
N VAL A 514 -22.07 -33.15 -14.00
CA VAL A 514 -22.49 -32.21 -12.95
C VAL A 514 -22.27 -32.89 -11.59
N LEU A 515 -21.70 -32.13 -10.65
CA LEU A 515 -21.48 -32.54 -9.28
C LEU A 515 -22.70 -32.15 -8.45
N GLU A 516 -23.45 -33.15 -8.00
CA GLU A 516 -24.72 -32.96 -7.33
C GLU A 516 -24.77 -33.67 -5.97
N ILE A 517 -25.54 -33.11 -5.05
CA ILE A 517 -25.95 -33.80 -3.82
C ILE A 517 -26.99 -34.86 -4.23
N THR A 518 -26.65 -36.14 -4.13
CA THR A 518 -27.50 -37.24 -4.61
C THR A 518 -28.64 -37.62 -3.66
N ASP A 519 -28.63 -37.16 -2.41
CA ASP A 519 -29.75 -37.41 -1.50
C ASP A 519 -30.90 -36.43 -1.78
N CYS A 520 -32.00 -36.96 -2.30
CA CYS A 520 -33.18 -36.19 -2.69
C CYS A 520 -33.75 -35.38 -1.52
N GLY A 521 -33.63 -35.89 -0.28
CA GLY A 521 -34.09 -35.19 0.93
C GLY A 521 -33.23 -33.98 1.29
N SER A 522 -31.90 -34.08 1.20
CA SER A 522 -30.98 -32.96 1.44
C SER A 522 -31.11 -31.89 0.36
N LYS A 523 -31.30 -32.28 -0.91
CA LYS A 523 -31.50 -31.32 -2.02
C LYS A 523 -32.81 -30.54 -1.86
N GLU A 524 -33.91 -31.19 -1.47
CA GLU A 524 -35.19 -30.51 -1.20
C GLU A 524 -35.09 -29.57 0.02
N GLN A 525 -34.46 -30.00 1.12
CA GLN A 525 -34.22 -29.14 2.29
C GLN A 525 -33.35 -27.93 1.97
N LEU A 526 -32.31 -28.08 1.17
CA LEU A 526 -31.50 -26.97 0.71
C LEU A 526 -32.31 -26.00 -0.14
N VAL A 527 -33.16 -26.49 -1.04
CA VAL A 527 -34.06 -25.63 -1.83
C VAL A 527 -35.05 -24.87 -0.95
N GLU A 528 -35.61 -25.51 0.08
CA GLU A 528 -36.49 -24.84 1.06
C GLU A 528 -35.75 -23.78 1.86
N ASN A 529 -34.54 -24.08 2.35
CA ASN A 529 -33.71 -23.14 3.10
C ASN A 529 -33.24 -21.95 2.24
N LEU A 530 -33.01 -22.15 0.94
CA LEU A 530 -32.67 -21.07 0.01
C LEU A 530 -33.89 -20.19 -0.36
N ALA A 531 -35.10 -20.72 -0.21
CA ALA A 531 -36.34 -20.01 -0.52
C ALA A 531 -36.91 -19.22 0.69
N ALA A 532 -36.52 -19.59 1.91
CA ALA A 532 -36.84 -18.91 3.17
C ALA A 532 -35.95 -17.67 3.37
#